data_AF-A0A963Q6B8-F1
#
_entry.id   AF-A0A963Q6B8-F1
#
_cell.length_a   1.000
_cell.length_b   1.000
_cell.length_c   1.000
_cell.angle_alpha   90.00
_cell.angle_beta   90.00
_cell.angle_gamma   90.00
#
_symmetry.space_group_name_H-M   'P 1'
#
loop_
_entity.id
_entity.type
_entity.pdbx_description
1 polymer ?
#
loop_
_entity_poly.entity_id
_entity_poly.type
_entity_poly.pdbx_seq_one_letter_code
_entity_poly.pdbx_strand_id
1 'polypeptide(L)'
;MRKFAAVALLAGASVASAGYVTSFDQAVLDDIFSQTSFGGYDIDIRFNAPLSVVAPVVADLSSTEEFNGNNDFSLSWLAGELQVPNFTVALFFVDTISFCGGPGSNIIGCGSRPGGLIALQSAAAAGNNGTVLFAHELGHNLGLTHLSVSGNLMHPTITGASALNETQVGSFLDLTTGASLSSILRDDGGQLYISVTPIAVLAAAV
;
A
#
# COMPACT_ATOMS: atom_id res chain seq x y z
N MET A 1 12.97 60.10 -5.43
CA MET A 1 12.77 59.01 -4.45
C MET A 1 11.35 58.48 -4.60
N ARG A 2 11.16 57.34 -5.27
CA ARG A 2 9.84 56.69 -5.42
C ARG A 2 9.66 55.72 -4.25
N LYS A 3 8.61 55.94 -3.45
CA LYS A 3 8.26 55.08 -2.31
C LYS A 3 7.69 53.77 -2.85
N PHE A 4 8.32 52.65 -2.53
CA PHE A 4 7.73 51.33 -2.71
C PHE A 4 6.75 51.09 -1.57
N ALA A 5 5.47 50.89 -1.88
CA ALA A 5 4.50 50.39 -0.93
C ALA A 5 4.66 48.86 -0.89
N ALA A 6 5.03 48.32 0.27
CA ALA A 6 4.98 46.88 0.52
C ALA A 6 3.51 46.50 0.74
N VAL A 7 2.92 45.80 -0.22
CA VAL A 7 1.67 45.08 -0.01
C VAL A 7 2.05 43.75 0.61
N ALA A 8 1.79 43.60 1.90
CA ALA A 8 1.83 42.30 2.56
C ALA A 8 0.62 41.49 2.08
N LEU A 9 0.82 40.60 1.11
CA LEU A 9 -0.11 39.49 0.89
C LEU A 9 0.11 38.48 2.03
N LEU A 10 -0.70 38.58 3.07
CA LEU A 10 -1.02 37.45 3.94
C LEU A 10 -1.99 36.55 3.17
N ALA A 11 -1.46 35.81 2.19
CA ALA A 11 -2.17 34.66 1.65
C ALA A 11 -2.06 33.56 2.72
N GLY A 12 -3.20 33.20 3.33
CA GLY A 12 -3.26 32.02 4.17
C GLY A 12 -2.91 30.82 3.30
N ALA A 13 -1.80 30.15 3.62
CA ALA A 13 -1.53 28.83 3.08
C ALA A 13 -2.66 27.91 3.57
N SER A 14 -3.63 27.63 2.69
CA SER A 14 -4.49 26.47 2.88
C SER A 14 -3.56 25.26 2.89
N VAL A 15 -3.62 24.45 3.96
CA VAL A 15 -2.92 23.17 3.99
C VAL A 15 -3.37 22.37 2.77
N ALA A 16 -2.49 22.27 1.78
CA ALA A 16 -2.71 21.37 0.67
C ALA A 16 -2.69 19.96 1.25
N SER A 17 -3.72 19.17 0.93
CA SER A 17 -3.88 17.81 1.42
C SER A 17 -2.66 16.98 1.00
N ALA A 18 -2.03 16.28 1.93
CA ALA A 18 -0.81 15.52 1.65
C ALA A 18 -0.88 14.20 2.37
N GLY A 19 -0.72 13.12 1.61
CA GLY A 19 -0.50 11.81 2.17
C GLY A 19 0.77 11.80 3.00
N TYR A 20 0.79 10.96 4.03
CA TYR A 20 1.91 10.84 4.94
C TYR A 20 2.18 9.37 5.26
N VAL A 21 3.46 9.01 5.29
CA VAL A 21 3.88 7.66 5.66
C VAL A 21 3.59 7.43 7.14
N THR A 22 2.97 6.30 7.44
CA THR A 22 2.85 5.78 8.80
C THR A 22 3.81 4.61 8.98
N SER A 23 4.25 4.39 10.22
CA SER A 23 4.90 3.14 10.59
C SER A 23 3.83 2.10 10.92
N PHE A 24 4.06 0.85 10.50
CA PHE A 24 3.24 -0.28 10.88
C PHE A 24 3.88 -1.05 12.03
N ASP A 25 3.06 -1.78 12.77
CA ASP A 25 3.54 -2.70 13.80
C ASP A 25 4.14 -3.95 13.15
N GLN A 26 5.46 -4.05 13.18
CA GLN A 26 6.19 -5.17 12.57
C GLN A 26 5.80 -6.51 13.21
N ALA A 27 5.61 -6.57 14.52
CA ALA A 27 5.29 -7.83 15.20
C ALA A 27 3.93 -8.37 14.75
N VAL A 28 2.96 -7.48 14.51
CA VAL A 28 1.65 -7.86 13.97
C VAL A 28 1.76 -8.34 12.52
N LEU A 29 2.63 -7.75 11.70
CA LEU A 29 2.85 -8.24 10.33
C LEU A 29 3.50 -9.61 10.33
N ASP A 30 4.53 -9.80 11.15
CA ASP A 30 5.22 -11.07 11.30
C ASP A 30 4.20 -12.14 11.74
N ASP A 31 3.39 -11.88 12.78
CA ASP A 31 2.34 -12.78 13.25
C ASP A 31 1.33 -13.16 12.14
N ILE A 32 1.00 -12.23 11.22
CA ILE A 32 0.10 -12.50 10.09
C ILE A 32 0.78 -13.39 9.03
N PHE A 33 2.05 -13.16 8.73
CA PHE A 33 2.77 -13.82 7.64
C PHE A 33 3.67 -14.98 8.11
N SER A 34 3.57 -15.37 9.38
CA SER A 34 4.18 -16.57 9.98
C SER A 34 3.14 -17.48 10.67
N GLN A 35 1.88 -17.41 10.25
CA GLN A 35 0.81 -18.25 10.80
C GLN A 35 1.10 -19.73 10.53
N THR A 36 0.49 -20.63 11.31
CA THR A 36 0.65 -22.08 11.10
C THR A 36 0.26 -22.56 9.70
N SER A 37 -0.61 -21.82 9.00
CA SER A 37 -0.99 -22.09 7.60
C SER A 37 0.15 -21.94 6.59
N PHE A 38 1.30 -21.39 6.98
CA PHE A 38 2.51 -21.28 6.16
C PHE A 38 3.39 -22.53 6.20
N GLY A 39 3.05 -23.56 6.99
CA GLY A 39 3.76 -24.84 6.97
C GLY A 39 5.24 -24.78 7.39
N GLY A 40 5.69 -23.68 8.00
CA GLY A 40 7.08 -23.42 8.39
C GLY A 40 7.85 -22.49 7.44
N TYR A 41 7.19 -21.92 6.44
CA TYR A 41 7.77 -20.99 5.47
C TYR A 41 7.31 -19.56 5.74
N ASP A 42 7.75 -19.02 6.87
CA ASP A 42 7.38 -17.68 7.32
C ASP A 42 7.88 -16.61 6.35
N ILE A 43 7.08 -15.57 6.12
CA ILE A 43 7.43 -14.46 5.22
C ILE A 43 7.70 -13.20 6.04
N ASP A 44 8.92 -12.68 5.91
CA ASP A 44 9.34 -11.43 6.53
C ASP A 44 8.92 -10.22 5.67
N ILE A 45 8.33 -9.20 6.29
CA ILE A 45 7.95 -7.97 5.62
C ILE A 45 9.00 -6.90 5.89
N ARG A 46 9.73 -6.50 4.83
CA ARG A 46 10.88 -5.60 4.95
C ARG A 46 10.61 -4.24 4.33
N PHE A 47 10.54 -3.22 5.17
CA PHE A 47 10.38 -1.84 4.72
C PHE A 47 11.72 -1.22 4.31
N ASN A 48 11.77 -0.73 3.08
CA ASN A 48 12.83 0.13 2.58
C ASN A 48 12.68 1.55 3.17
N ALA A 49 13.69 2.39 2.92
CA ALA A 49 13.61 3.80 3.27
C ALA A 49 12.38 4.45 2.58
N PRO A 50 11.58 5.26 3.31
CA PRO A 50 10.43 5.92 2.73
C PRO A 50 10.85 6.98 1.71
N LEU A 51 10.03 7.13 0.67
CA LEU A 51 10.15 8.18 -0.32
C LEU A 51 9.00 9.19 -0.17
N SER A 52 9.12 10.31 -0.87
CA SER A 52 8.02 11.27 -1.02
C SER A 52 8.04 11.83 -2.42
N VAL A 53 6.85 12.10 -2.97
CA VAL A 53 6.68 12.64 -4.30
C VAL A 53 5.60 13.70 -4.30
N VAL A 54 5.83 14.81 -5.01
CA VAL A 54 4.80 15.84 -5.20
C VAL A 54 3.97 15.46 -6.42
N ALA A 55 2.77 14.94 -6.19
CA ALA A 55 1.89 14.47 -7.26
C ALA A 55 0.41 14.70 -6.87
N PRO A 56 -0.06 15.96 -6.83
CA PRO A 56 -1.40 16.29 -6.32
C PRO A 56 -2.54 15.62 -7.10
N VAL A 57 -2.31 15.26 -8.37
CA VAL A 57 -3.30 14.58 -9.22
C VAL A 57 -3.65 13.16 -8.75
N VAL A 58 -2.80 12.52 -7.95
CA VAL A 58 -3.04 11.18 -7.39
C VAL A 58 -3.10 11.17 -5.86
N ALA A 59 -3.23 12.35 -5.24
CA ALA A 59 -3.55 12.45 -3.82
C ALA A 59 -4.99 11.99 -3.54
N ASP A 60 -5.89 12.13 -4.52
CA ASP A 60 -7.28 11.69 -4.47
C ASP A 60 -7.54 10.69 -5.61
N LEU A 61 -7.52 9.39 -5.30
CA LEU A 61 -7.71 8.35 -6.31
C LEU A 61 -9.18 8.12 -6.62
N SER A 62 -9.56 8.23 -7.89
CA SER A 62 -10.96 8.16 -8.35
C SER A 62 -11.17 7.28 -9.58
N SER A 63 -10.11 6.72 -10.15
CA SER A 63 -10.17 5.94 -11.39
C SER A 63 -9.13 4.82 -11.46
N THR A 64 -9.32 3.89 -12.40
CA THR A 64 -8.31 2.87 -12.70
C THR A 64 -7.05 3.51 -13.28
N GLU A 65 -7.23 4.56 -14.06
CA GLU A 65 -6.19 5.28 -14.77
C GLU A 65 -5.21 5.98 -13.82
N GLU A 66 -5.69 6.50 -12.70
CA GLU A 66 -4.86 7.08 -11.63
C GLU A 66 -4.13 6.00 -10.83
N PHE A 67 -4.77 4.86 -10.56
CA PHE A 67 -4.14 3.77 -9.80
C PHE A 67 -3.09 3.02 -10.64
N ASN A 68 -3.49 2.40 -11.75
CA ASN A 68 -2.63 1.50 -12.52
C ASN A 68 -2.71 1.76 -14.04
N GLY A 69 -2.94 3.02 -14.45
CA GLY A 69 -2.94 3.41 -15.85
C GLY A 69 -1.54 3.53 -16.45
N ASN A 70 -1.46 3.63 -17.78
CA ASN A 70 -0.23 3.88 -18.53
C ASN A 70 -0.07 5.36 -18.90
N ASN A 71 -0.49 6.28 -18.03
CA ASN A 71 -0.37 7.73 -18.23
C ASN A 71 0.72 8.30 -17.31
N ASP A 72 1.21 9.49 -17.64
CA ASP A 72 2.35 10.15 -16.97
C ASP A 72 2.07 10.62 -15.53
N PHE A 73 1.02 10.12 -14.89
CA PHE A 73 0.60 10.55 -13.57
C PHE A 73 -0.06 9.43 -12.75
N SER A 74 -0.05 8.18 -13.20
CA SER A 74 -0.59 7.07 -12.41
C SER A 74 0.39 6.65 -11.29
N LEU A 75 -0.11 5.97 -10.26
CA LEU A 75 0.78 5.43 -9.22
C LEU A 75 1.74 4.37 -9.76
N SER A 76 1.32 3.55 -10.74
CA SER A 76 2.20 2.58 -11.40
C SER A 76 3.34 3.26 -12.18
N TRP A 77 3.05 4.36 -12.87
CA TRP A 77 4.06 5.17 -13.55
C TRP A 77 5.01 5.82 -12.54
N LEU A 78 4.48 6.41 -11.46
CA LEU A 78 5.29 7.02 -10.40
C LEU A 78 6.22 6.02 -9.72
N ALA A 79 5.78 4.77 -9.49
CA ALA A 79 6.65 3.73 -8.95
C ALA A 79 7.86 3.47 -9.86
N GLY A 80 7.64 3.48 -11.19
CA GLY A 80 8.71 3.36 -12.18
C GLY A 80 9.67 4.55 -12.17
N GLU A 81 9.15 5.77 -12.14
CA GLU A 81 9.97 7.00 -12.07
C GLU A 81 10.79 7.10 -10.77
N LEU A 82 10.21 6.65 -9.66
CA LEU A 82 10.90 6.52 -8.37
C LEU A 82 11.83 5.32 -8.30
N GLN A 83 11.95 4.55 -9.40
CA GLN A 83 12.82 3.39 -9.53
C GLN A 83 12.56 2.31 -8.48
N VAL A 84 11.29 2.15 -8.06
CA VAL A 84 10.89 1.03 -7.21
C VAL A 84 11.04 -0.26 -8.04
N PRO A 85 11.84 -1.24 -7.59
CA PRO A 85 12.03 -2.48 -8.33
C PRO A 85 10.71 -3.22 -8.55
N ASN A 86 10.56 -3.91 -9.67
CA ASN A 86 9.34 -4.64 -10.02
C ASN A 86 9.01 -5.84 -9.11
N PHE A 87 9.93 -6.22 -8.23
CA PHE A 87 9.75 -7.24 -7.19
C PHE A 87 9.51 -6.64 -5.79
N THR A 88 9.45 -5.31 -5.68
CA THR A 88 9.19 -4.55 -4.46
C THR A 88 7.78 -3.97 -4.54
N VAL A 89 7.05 -4.01 -3.42
CA VAL A 89 5.74 -3.38 -3.30
C VAL A 89 5.91 -1.87 -3.15
N ALA A 90 5.38 -1.09 -4.08
CA ALA A 90 5.22 0.35 -3.97
C ALA A 90 3.94 0.65 -3.16
N LEU A 91 4.13 1.13 -1.94
CA LEU A 91 3.05 1.48 -1.01
C LEU A 91 2.86 2.99 -0.96
N PHE A 92 1.85 3.49 -1.68
CA PHE A 92 1.50 4.90 -1.71
C PHE A 92 0.55 5.25 -0.57
N PHE A 93 0.85 6.36 0.11
CA PHE A 93 -0.03 7.00 1.08
C PHE A 93 -0.69 8.21 0.41
N VAL A 94 -2.01 8.15 0.29
CA VAL A 94 -2.85 9.14 -0.38
C VAL A 94 -3.88 9.71 0.60
N ASP A 95 -4.66 10.70 0.18
CA ASP A 95 -5.63 11.38 1.05
C ASP A 95 -7.02 10.76 0.97
N THR A 96 -7.46 10.42 -0.24
CA THR A 96 -8.73 9.73 -0.44
C THR A 96 -8.63 8.66 -1.53
N ILE A 97 -9.47 7.64 -1.39
CA ILE A 97 -9.67 6.61 -2.40
C ILE A 97 -11.18 6.46 -2.59
N SER A 98 -11.64 6.70 -3.81
CA SER A 98 -13.05 6.57 -4.20
C SER A 98 -13.26 5.54 -5.30
N PHE A 99 -12.17 4.88 -5.74
CA PHE A 99 -12.20 3.82 -6.73
C PHE A 99 -11.14 2.75 -6.43
N CYS A 100 -11.53 1.48 -6.48
CA CYS A 100 -10.62 0.34 -6.49
C CYS A 100 -11.28 -0.86 -7.18
N GLY A 101 -11.02 -1.05 -8.48
CA GLY A 101 -11.77 -2.01 -9.32
C GLY A 101 -13.24 -1.64 -9.58
N GLY A 102 -13.74 -0.58 -8.94
CA GLY A 102 -15.05 0.01 -9.09
C GLY A 102 -15.23 1.20 -8.12
N PRO A 103 -16.21 2.07 -8.33
CA PRO A 103 -16.48 3.21 -7.44
C PRO A 103 -16.94 2.76 -6.04
N GLY A 104 -16.54 3.50 -4.99
CA GLY A 104 -16.98 3.28 -3.62
C GLY A 104 -16.68 4.47 -2.72
N SER A 105 -17.49 4.69 -1.68
CA SER A 105 -17.39 5.88 -0.81
C SER A 105 -16.61 5.68 0.49
N ASN A 106 -16.21 4.45 0.82
CA ASN A 106 -15.50 4.10 2.05
C ASN A 106 -14.29 3.20 1.76
N ILE A 107 -13.62 3.43 0.63
CA ILE A 107 -12.42 2.68 0.26
C ILE A 107 -11.25 3.32 1.00
N ILE A 108 -10.56 2.53 1.81
CA ILE A 108 -9.43 2.97 2.64
C ILE A 108 -8.09 2.36 2.20
N GLY A 109 -8.14 1.39 1.28
CA GLY A 109 -7.00 0.73 0.68
C GLY A 109 -7.34 0.23 -0.72
N CYS A 110 -6.32 0.08 -1.56
CA CYS A 110 -6.42 -0.55 -2.86
C CYS A 110 -5.10 -1.21 -3.25
N GLY A 111 -5.14 -2.52 -3.49
CA GLY A 111 -4.01 -3.30 -3.97
C GLY A 111 -4.21 -3.82 -5.39
N SER A 112 -3.17 -3.77 -6.22
CA SER A 112 -3.12 -4.55 -7.47
C SER A 112 -3.25 -6.05 -7.16
N ARG A 113 -3.90 -6.82 -8.05
CA ARG A 113 -4.13 -8.26 -7.84
C ARG A 113 -3.91 -9.11 -9.11
N PRO A 114 -2.86 -9.94 -9.16
CA PRO A 114 -1.61 -9.82 -8.40
C PRO A 114 -0.82 -8.57 -8.84
N GLY A 115 0.23 -8.22 -8.10
CA GLY A 115 1.13 -7.13 -8.46
C GLY A 115 1.87 -6.56 -7.26
N GLY A 116 2.55 -5.43 -7.45
CA GLY A 116 3.36 -4.76 -6.42
C GLY A 116 2.92 -3.33 -6.14
N LEU A 117 1.64 -2.99 -6.34
CA LEU A 117 1.13 -1.65 -6.11
C LEU A 117 0.06 -1.65 -5.02
N ILE A 118 0.20 -0.77 -4.04
CA ILE A 118 -0.79 -0.51 -3.00
C ILE A 118 -0.96 1.00 -2.86
N ALA A 119 -2.21 1.44 -2.66
CA ALA A 119 -2.55 2.77 -2.17
C ALA A 119 -3.34 2.64 -0.88
N LEU A 120 -2.96 3.38 0.17
CA LEU A 120 -3.70 3.46 1.43
C LEU A 120 -4.09 4.91 1.71
N GLN A 121 -5.29 5.09 2.24
CA GLN A 121 -5.67 6.36 2.83
C GLN A 121 -4.81 6.58 4.09
N SER A 122 -4.06 7.69 4.11
CA SER A 122 -3.07 7.97 5.17
C SER A 122 -3.69 7.96 6.57
N ALA A 123 -4.85 8.59 6.73
CA ALA A 123 -5.57 8.62 8.01
C ALA A 123 -6.04 7.23 8.48
N ALA A 124 -6.47 6.36 7.56
CA ALA A 124 -6.88 5.01 7.88
C ALA A 124 -5.67 4.12 8.23
N ALA A 125 -4.57 4.27 7.47
CA ALA A 125 -3.32 3.58 7.72
C ALA A 125 -2.68 3.99 9.07
N ALA A 126 -2.86 5.23 9.51
CA ALA A 126 -2.40 5.68 10.83
C ALA A 126 -3.33 5.27 11.99
N GLY A 127 -4.50 4.72 11.69
CA GLY A 127 -5.47 4.26 12.69
C GLY A 127 -5.11 2.91 13.31
N ASN A 128 -5.90 2.47 14.30
CA ASN A 128 -5.65 1.24 15.06
C ASN A 128 -5.59 -0.04 14.20
N ASN A 129 -6.25 -0.04 13.04
CA ASN A 129 -6.25 -1.19 12.13
C ASN A 129 -5.27 -1.00 10.95
N GLY A 130 -4.40 0.01 10.99
CA GLY A 130 -3.49 0.36 9.89
C GLY A 130 -2.61 -0.78 9.41
N THR A 131 -2.01 -1.51 10.35
CA THR A 131 -1.19 -2.68 10.06
C THR A 131 -1.99 -3.80 9.36
N VAL A 132 -3.20 -4.07 9.85
CA VAL A 132 -4.09 -5.09 9.26
C VAL A 132 -4.60 -4.66 7.89
N LEU A 133 -4.91 -3.37 7.72
CA LEU A 133 -5.26 -2.78 6.42
C LEU A 133 -4.12 -2.97 5.41
N PHE A 134 -2.88 -2.66 5.79
CA PHE A 134 -1.74 -2.90 4.92
C PHE A 134 -1.58 -4.39 4.59
N ALA A 135 -1.67 -5.28 5.58
CA ALA A 135 -1.59 -6.73 5.36
C ALA A 135 -2.70 -7.25 4.43
N HIS A 136 -3.92 -6.70 4.52
CA HIS A 136 -5.03 -7.01 3.62
C HIS A 136 -4.69 -6.66 2.17
N GLU A 137 -4.23 -5.44 1.91
CA GLU A 137 -3.85 -5.02 0.55
C GLU A 137 -2.61 -5.78 0.04
N LEU A 138 -1.70 -6.17 0.92
CA LEU A 138 -0.59 -7.05 0.57
C LEU A 138 -1.08 -8.45 0.15
N GLY A 139 -2.13 -8.96 0.79
CA GLY A 139 -2.84 -10.17 0.36
C GLY A 139 -3.37 -10.05 -1.08
N HIS A 140 -3.90 -8.89 -1.47
CA HIS A 140 -4.27 -8.64 -2.87
C HIS A 140 -3.06 -8.67 -3.81
N ASN A 141 -1.93 -8.05 -3.43
CA ASN A 141 -0.69 -8.10 -4.21
C ASN A 141 -0.17 -9.54 -4.43
N LEU A 142 -0.38 -10.42 -3.44
CA LEU A 142 -0.12 -11.86 -3.54
C LEU A 142 -1.15 -12.64 -4.38
N GLY A 143 -2.21 -11.99 -4.87
CA GLY A 143 -3.22 -12.56 -5.75
C GLY A 143 -4.53 -12.96 -5.06
N LEU A 144 -4.66 -12.78 -3.74
CA LEU A 144 -5.86 -13.18 -3.00
C LEU A 144 -7.05 -12.29 -3.32
N THR A 145 -8.25 -12.88 -3.39
CA THR A 145 -9.52 -12.15 -3.52
C THR A 145 -10.16 -11.94 -2.15
N HIS A 146 -11.12 -11.01 -2.08
CA HIS A 146 -11.96 -10.90 -0.89
C HIS A 146 -12.62 -12.24 -0.54
N LEU A 147 -12.71 -12.51 0.75
CA LEU A 147 -13.40 -13.65 1.32
C LEU A 147 -14.25 -13.18 2.50
N SER A 148 -15.57 -13.19 2.36
CA SER A 148 -16.53 -12.74 3.38
C SER A 148 -16.71 -13.75 4.52
N VAL A 149 -15.60 -14.15 5.13
CA VAL A 149 -15.53 -15.04 6.30
C VAL A 149 -15.00 -14.22 7.47
N SER A 150 -15.73 -14.23 8.58
CA SER A 150 -15.33 -13.52 9.80
C SER A 150 -13.96 -14.01 10.29
N GLY A 151 -13.09 -13.07 10.67
CA GLY A 151 -11.74 -13.37 11.13
C GLY A 151 -10.70 -13.61 10.03
N ASN A 152 -11.10 -13.72 8.75
CA ASN A 152 -10.16 -13.82 7.64
C ASN A 152 -9.54 -12.47 7.30
N LEU A 153 -8.23 -12.43 7.03
CA LEU A 153 -7.52 -11.22 6.63
C LEU A 153 -8.16 -10.57 5.40
N MET A 154 -8.62 -11.38 4.43
CA MET A 154 -9.21 -10.91 3.19
C MET A 154 -10.71 -10.56 3.30
N HIS A 155 -11.22 -10.38 4.52
CA HIS A 155 -12.59 -9.89 4.71
C HIS A 155 -12.71 -8.45 4.17
N PRO A 156 -13.74 -8.12 3.36
CA PRO A 156 -13.84 -6.80 2.69
C PRO A 156 -14.05 -5.61 3.64
N THR A 157 -14.39 -5.88 4.90
CA THR A 157 -14.44 -4.86 5.95
C THR A 157 -13.29 -5.09 6.93
N ILE A 158 -12.48 -4.06 7.14
CA ILE A 158 -11.36 -4.09 8.08
C ILE A 158 -11.87 -4.02 9.53
N THR A 159 -11.78 -5.13 10.23
CA THR A 159 -12.23 -5.29 11.63
C THR A 159 -11.12 -5.75 12.58
N GLY A 160 -9.87 -5.78 12.11
CA GLY A 160 -8.73 -6.37 12.82
C GLY A 160 -8.55 -7.88 12.56
N ALA A 161 -9.33 -8.45 11.64
CA ALA A 161 -9.19 -9.82 11.18
C ALA A 161 -7.83 -10.06 10.49
N SER A 162 -7.17 -11.16 10.83
CA SER A 162 -5.77 -11.43 10.44
C SER A 162 -5.54 -12.81 9.83
N ALA A 163 -6.52 -13.71 9.86
CA ALA A 163 -6.27 -15.11 9.55
C ALA A 163 -6.12 -15.38 8.04
N LEU A 164 -5.12 -16.15 7.66
CA LEU A 164 -4.97 -16.74 6.32
C LEU A 164 -5.02 -18.26 6.43
N ASN A 165 -5.79 -18.92 5.58
CA ASN A 165 -5.83 -20.39 5.54
C ASN A 165 -4.81 -20.97 4.56
N GLU A 166 -4.54 -22.27 4.68
CA GLU A 166 -3.57 -22.98 3.83
C GLU A 166 -3.88 -22.88 2.33
N THR A 167 -5.15 -22.83 1.93
CA THR A 167 -5.53 -22.66 0.52
C THR A 167 -5.14 -21.27 0.00
N GLN A 168 -5.31 -20.22 0.82
CA GLN A 168 -4.86 -18.86 0.48
C GLN A 168 -3.34 -18.83 0.37
N VAL A 169 -2.62 -19.35 1.37
CA VAL A 169 -1.14 -19.35 1.36
C VAL A 169 -0.59 -20.18 0.20
N GLY A 170 -1.14 -21.37 -0.01
CA GLY A 170 -0.80 -22.28 -1.10
C GLY A 170 -0.98 -21.72 -2.51
N SER A 171 -1.70 -20.61 -2.66
CA SER A 171 -1.89 -19.95 -3.96
C SER A 171 -0.70 -19.08 -4.40
N PHE A 172 0.14 -18.65 -3.46
CA PHE A 172 1.31 -17.79 -3.74
C PHE A 172 2.63 -18.37 -3.21
N LEU A 173 2.57 -19.47 -2.46
CA LEU A 173 3.72 -20.15 -1.86
C LEU A 173 3.49 -21.67 -1.94
N ASP A 174 4.43 -22.41 -2.51
CA ASP A 174 4.39 -23.87 -2.49
C ASP A 174 4.72 -24.39 -1.08
N LEU A 175 3.68 -24.80 -0.34
CA LEU A 175 3.79 -25.34 1.01
C LEU A 175 4.51 -26.69 1.11
N THR A 176 4.90 -27.30 -0.01
CA THR A 176 5.72 -28.53 -0.02
C THR A 176 7.20 -28.20 -0.06
N THR A 177 7.58 -27.17 -0.83
CA THR A 177 8.98 -26.87 -1.14
C THR A 177 9.48 -25.53 -0.61
N GLY A 178 8.59 -24.66 -0.16
CA GLY A 178 8.87 -23.27 0.17
C GLY A 178 9.07 -22.36 -1.04
N ALA A 179 8.87 -22.87 -2.27
CA ALA A 179 9.08 -22.09 -3.48
C ALA A 179 8.03 -20.98 -3.63
N SER A 180 8.49 -19.75 -3.86
CA SER A 180 7.62 -18.63 -4.19
C SER A 180 6.89 -18.86 -5.51
N LEU A 181 5.58 -18.60 -5.53
CA LEU A 181 4.73 -18.57 -6.72
C LEU A 181 4.32 -17.14 -7.12
N SER A 182 4.84 -16.13 -6.41
CA SER A 182 4.52 -14.71 -6.60
C SER A 182 5.74 -13.91 -7.01
N SER A 183 5.57 -12.89 -7.87
CA SER A 183 6.68 -12.07 -8.36
C SER A 183 7.31 -11.16 -7.29
N ILE A 184 6.56 -10.87 -6.21
CA ILE A 184 6.99 -9.99 -5.11
C ILE A 184 7.52 -10.76 -3.90
N LEU A 185 7.33 -12.08 -3.85
CA LEU A 185 7.85 -12.94 -2.79
C LEU A 185 9.22 -13.48 -3.20
N ARG A 186 10.22 -13.17 -2.38
CA ARG A 186 11.65 -13.41 -2.64
C ARG A 186 12.22 -14.34 -1.58
N ASP A 187 13.36 -14.93 -1.90
CA ASP A 187 14.17 -15.76 -0.99
C ASP A 187 15.58 -15.16 -0.94
N ASP A 188 16.13 -14.94 0.27
CA ASP A 188 17.51 -14.50 0.47
C ASP A 188 18.36 -15.50 1.28
N GLY A 189 18.33 -16.76 0.85
CA GLY A 189 19.14 -17.82 1.45
C GLY A 189 18.36 -18.62 2.49
N GLY A 190 17.08 -18.90 2.19
CA GLY A 190 16.19 -19.71 3.03
C GLY A 190 15.26 -18.90 3.93
N GLN A 191 15.31 -17.56 3.88
CA GLN A 191 14.28 -16.70 4.46
C GLN A 191 13.43 -16.12 3.33
N LEU A 192 12.12 -16.36 3.38
CA LEU A 192 11.18 -15.72 2.47
C LEU A 192 10.92 -14.30 2.92
N TYR A 193 10.82 -13.37 1.98
CA TYR A 193 10.53 -11.98 2.30
C TYR A 193 9.79 -11.24 1.18
N ILE A 194 9.11 -10.17 1.57
CA ILE A 194 8.55 -9.17 0.66
C ILE A 194 9.16 -7.82 1.01
N SER A 195 9.75 -7.17 0.02
CA SER A 195 10.27 -5.81 0.14
C SER A 195 9.18 -4.80 -0.16
N VAL A 196 9.10 -3.74 0.65
CA VAL A 196 8.07 -2.70 0.54
C VAL A 196 8.75 -1.33 0.56
N THR A 197 8.42 -0.46 -0.38
CA THR A 197 8.84 0.94 -0.38
C THR A 197 7.65 1.84 -0.05
N PRO A 198 7.60 2.44 1.15
CA PRO A 198 6.60 3.44 1.51
C PRO A 198 6.81 4.75 0.73
N ILE A 199 5.75 5.36 0.22
CA ILE A 199 5.80 6.59 -0.58
C ILE A 199 4.69 7.54 -0.14
N ALA A 200 5.05 8.70 0.39
CA ALA A 200 4.08 9.77 0.64
C ALA A 200 3.76 10.54 -0.64
N VAL A 201 2.47 10.65 -0.99
CA VAL A 201 2.00 11.54 -2.07
C VAL A 201 1.69 12.91 -1.48
N LEU A 202 2.55 13.88 -1.76
CA LEU A 202 2.42 15.25 -1.27
C LEU A 202 1.63 16.09 -2.29
N ALA A 203 0.78 17.00 -1.80
CA ALA A 203 0.30 18.08 -2.65
C ALA A 203 1.41 19.07 -2.99
N ALA A 204 1.19 19.82 -4.07
CA ALA A 204 2.03 20.96 -4.40
C ALA A 204 1.94 22.03 -3.30
N ALA A 205 3.08 22.59 -2.92
CA ALA A 205 3.10 23.80 -2.09
C ALA A 205 2.41 24.93 -2.87
N VAL A 206 1.37 25.52 -2.27
CA VAL A 206 0.72 26.75 -2.74
C VAL A 206 1.41 27.99 -2.22
#